data_AF-A0A2E7EK87-F1
#
_entry.id   AF-A0A2E7EK87-F1
#
_cell.length_a   1.000
_cell.length_b   1.000
_cell.length_c   1.000
_cell.angle_alpha   90.00
_cell.angle_beta   90.00
_cell.angle_gamma   90.00
#
_symmetry.space_group_name_H-M   'P 1'
#
loop_
_entity.id
_entity.type
_entity.pdbx_description
1 polymer ?
#
loop_
_entity_poly.entity_id
_entity_poly.type
_entity_poly.pdbx_seq_one_letter_code
_entity_poly.pdbx_strand_id
1 'polypeptide(L)'
;MCRRIVIPNIVLLVSSLFASAVQAELTPEEVAIICVQGSRESRAVASYYAKVRNVPTDQIMQLNVKPGEDLSQEEWANTVRPAIRRWLAEKDLHGKVRCLVTVWDVPLRIRKVGEDPELSQLARYLADERTLRVARIREAISSLNQIGGVDLEADSSIGPDSAIDEVKAALDKALSAAQGTILQLEDGSEKQAAQQILQRAYVTCLGLNMMAQSLARQVGAGDAANPQVRAQFESLRGRVQGLREGRAALARTQPGLNRDPQILGLLELSDGLLGSLVWIDDQKKTLEKNETYASFDSELALIAWEDYSNIRWQPNYLNYRFDLSTIRTYKPTYMVARLEAPTLKLTRKIIDDAIATEKEGLKGKVYLDARGLAVLEDTPTPGSYEDYDRTLLLTADLIRKHTDLEVVMNNEQSLFQEGECPDAALYCGWYSLAKYVDAFDWVPGAVAFHMASGEAATLRNPESQVWCKRMLEDGVAATLGPAYEPYIMAFPRPNEFFALLLSGKYTLAECYFRCNPYNSWTMLLVGDPLYSPFRAAPALKMDGLDAATRRLIDGPAGLLSGSADDNTSVDDASTEDQPTE
;
A
#
# COMPACT_ATOMS: atom_id res chain seq x y z
N MET A 1 36.52 25.19 -67.41
CA MET A 1 35.59 24.05 -67.54
C MET A 1 35.78 23.15 -66.33
N CYS A 2 34.97 23.28 -65.29
CA CYS A 2 35.04 22.41 -64.11
C CYS A 2 33.66 21.83 -63.81
N ARG A 3 33.70 20.53 -63.46
CA ARG A 3 32.65 19.53 -63.55
C ARG A 3 31.62 19.65 -62.42
N ARG A 4 30.38 19.27 -62.72
CA ARG A 4 29.30 18.98 -61.77
C ARG A 4 29.76 17.89 -60.79
N ILE A 5 29.64 18.17 -59.50
CA ILE A 5 29.73 17.18 -58.42
C ILE A 5 28.31 16.93 -57.92
N VAL A 6 27.88 15.68 -58.04
CA VAL A 6 26.62 15.15 -57.51
C VAL A 6 26.84 14.89 -56.01
N ILE A 7 26.02 15.50 -55.16
CA ILE A 7 25.98 15.22 -53.72
C ILE A 7 24.95 14.10 -53.51
N PRO A 8 25.31 12.93 -52.97
CA PRO A 8 24.32 11.93 -52.59
C PRO A 8 23.73 12.27 -51.22
N ASN A 9 22.40 12.16 -51.14
CA ASN A 9 21.61 12.22 -49.91
C ASN A 9 22.11 11.19 -48.89
N ILE A 10 22.60 11.66 -47.75
CA ILE A 10 22.73 10.84 -46.53
C ILE A 10 21.55 11.23 -45.63
N VAL A 11 20.46 10.46 -45.74
CA VAL A 11 19.48 10.32 -44.66
C VAL A 11 19.94 9.12 -43.87
N LEU A 12 20.60 9.33 -42.73
CA LEU A 12 20.84 8.26 -41.77
C LEU A 12 19.86 8.41 -40.61
N LEU A 13 18.98 7.44 -40.55
CA LEU A 13 17.92 7.20 -39.58
C LEU A 13 18.49 7.21 -38.15
N VAL A 14 18.00 8.12 -37.30
CA VAL A 14 18.10 8.02 -35.84
C VAL A 14 16.81 7.38 -35.35
N SER A 15 16.87 6.10 -34.99
CA SER A 15 15.82 5.41 -34.23
C SER A 15 16.37 4.13 -33.59
N SER A 16 17.36 4.28 -32.72
CA SER A 16 17.81 3.22 -31.82
C SER A 16 16.74 2.97 -30.74
N LEU A 17 15.85 2.02 -31.05
CA LEU A 17 15.35 0.94 -30.18
C LEU A 17 15.44 1.20 -28.67
N PHE A 18 14.41 1.83 -28.10
CA PHE A 18 13.90 1.41 -26.79
C PHE A 18 13.01 0.19 -27.03
N ALA A 19 13.63 -0.99 -27.17
CA ALA A 19 12.89 -2.23 -27.03
C ALA A 19 12.44 -2.30 -25.57
N SER A 20 11.19 -1.93 -25.28
CA SER A 20 10.56 -2.21 -24.01
C SER A 20 10.70 -3.70 -23.75
N ALA A 21 11.48 -4.04 -22.72
CA ALA A 21 11.58 -5.41 -22.25
C ALA A 21 10.21 -5.81 -21.69
N VAL A 22 9.33 -6.29 -22.56
CA VAL A 22 8.22 -7.16 -22.14
C VAL A 22 8.90 -8.36 -21.53
N GLN A 23 8.91 -8.42 -20.20
CA GLN A 23 9.45 -9.56 -19.48
C GLN A 23 8.67 -10.79 -19.93
N ALA A 24 9.38 -11.86 -20.34
CA ALA A 24 8.73 -13.08 -20.77
C ALA A 24 7.81 -13.62 -19.67
N GLU A 25 6.69 -14.21 -20.06
CA GLU A 25 5.72 -14.82 -19.15
C GLU A 25 6.39 -15.83 -18.22
N LEU A 26 5.93 -15.92 -16.97
CA LEU A 26 6.43 -16.88 -15.98
C LEU A 26 6.34 -18.33 -16.51
N THR A 27 7.48 -19.03 -16.59
CA THR A 27 7.54 -20.43 -17.07
C THR A 27 7.77 -21.43 -15.93
N PRO A 28 7.52 -22.74 -16.13
CA PRO A 28 7.78 -23.77 -15.12
C PRO A 28 9.23 -23.81 -14.61
N GLU A 29 10.21 -23.49 -15.45
CA GLU A 29 11.62 -23.44 -15.09
C GLU A 29 11.94 -22.31 -14.09
N GLU A 30 11.11 -21.26 -14.07
CA GLU A 30 11.25 -20.11 -13.18
C GLU A 30 10.50 -20.30 -11.84
N VAL A 31 9.95 -21.50 -11.60
CA VAL A 31 9.17 -21.84 -10.40
C VAL A 31 9.97 -22.79 -9.50
N ALA A 32 9.99 -22.52 -8.19
CA ALA A 32 10.57 -23.43 -7.21
C ALA A 32 9.59 -23.72 -6.07
N ILE A 33 9.59 -24.95 -5.55
CA ILE A 33 8.56 -25.42 -4.61
C ILE A 33 9.18 -25.64 -3.23
N ILE A 34 8.55 -25.12 -2.18
CA ILE A 34 8.93 -25.32 -0.79
C ILE A 34 7.90 -26.23 -0.14
N CYS A 35 8.34 -27.42 0.28
CA CYS A 35 7.54 -28.38 1.02
C CYS A 35 8.18 -28.69 2.38
N VAL A 36 7.40 -29.19 3.34
CA VAL A 36 7.89 -29.51 4.68
C VAL A 36 8.56 -30.88 4.72
N GLN A 37 9.78 -30.92 5.26
CA GLN A 37 10.52 -32.15 5.50
C GLN A 37 9.76 -33.04 6.51
N GLY A 38 9.70 -34.34 6.27
CA GLY A 38 8.94 -35.28 7.10
C GLY A 38 7.44 -35.38 6.74
N SER A 39 6.78 -34.30 6.30
CA SER A 39 5.36 -34.33 5.88
C SER A 39 5.14 -35.12 4.58
N ARG A 40 4.33 -36.18 4.63
CA ARG A 40 4.00 -37.00 3.45
C ARG A 40 3.09 -36.23 2.50
N GLU A 41 2.16 -35.49 3.07
CA GLU A 41 1.13 -34.72 2.40
C GLU A 41 1.76 -33.55 1.64
N SER A 42 2.64 -32.79 2.28
CA SER A 42 3.40 -31.69 1.68
C SER A 42 4.22 -32.16 0.47
N ARG A 43 4.99 -33.25 0.62
CA ARG A 43 5.77 -33.85 -0.48
C ARG A 43 4.88 -34.36 -1.62
N ALA A 44 3.70 -34.90 -1.31
CA ALA A 44 2.78 -35.40 -2.31
C ALA A 44 2.22 -34.27 -3.18
N VAL A 45 1.87 -33.11 -2.59
CA VAL A 45 1.45 -31.92 -3.36
C VAL A 45 2.60 -31.39 -4.20
N ALA A 46 3.79 -31.21 -3.62
CA ALA A 46 4.96 -30.71 -4.35
C ALA A 46 5.33 -31.58 -5.55
N SER A 47 5.42 -32.90 -5.35
CA SER A 47 5.75 -33.85 -6.43
C SER A 47 4.65 -33.89 -7.49
N TYR A 48 3.39 -33.77 -7.08
CA TYR A 48 2.27 -33.74 -8.01
C TYR A 48 2.32 -32.49 -8.89
N TYR A 49 2.41 -31.31 -8.27
CA TYR A 49 2.47 -30.03 -8.97
C TYR A 49 3.65 -29.97 -9.93
N ALA A 50 4.84 -30.38 -9.47
CA ALA A 50 6.03 -30.42 -10.32
C ALA A 50 5.84 -31.30 -11.55
N LYS A 51 5.22 -32.47 -11.37
CA LYS A 51 4.94 -33.39 -12.49
C LYS A 51 3.96 -32.80 -13.50
N VAL A 52 2.85 -32.21 -13.05
CA VAL A 52 1.78 -31.78 -13.98
C VAL A 52 2.06 -30.43 -14.63
N ARG A 53 2.84 -29.55 -13.98
CA ARG A 53 3.30 -28.28 -14.56
C ARG A 53 4.70 -28.34 -15.17
N ASN A 54 5.37 -29.49 -15.12
CA ASN A 54 6.76 -29.66 -15.57
C ASN A 54 7.76 -28.74 -14.85
N VAL A 55 7.52 -28.45 -13.56
CA VAL A 55 8.51 -27.74 -12.73
C VAL A 55 9.69 -28.70 -12.49
N PRO A 56 10.95 -28.26 -12.68
CA PRO A 56 12.12 -29.10 -12.46
C PRO A 56 12.13 -29.72 -11.05
N THR A 57 12.29 -31.05 -10.97
CA THR A 57 12.20 -31.77 -9.68
C THR A 57 13.35 -31.45 -8.73
N ASP A 58 14.46 -30.92 -9.24
CA ASP A 58 15.59 -30.42 -8.44
C ASP A 58 15.34 -29.00 -7.88
N GLN A 59 14.26 -28.33 -8.30
CA GLN A 59 13.74 -27.08 -7.75
C GLN A 59 12.70 -27.30 -6.63
N ILE A 60 12.73 -28.48 -5.97
CA ILE A 60 11.92 -28.79 -4.79
C ILE A 60 12.79 -28.74 -3.53
N MET A 61 12.52 -27.77 -2.66
CA MET A 61 13.13 -27.66 -1.33
C MET A 61 12.32 -28.44 -0.29
N GLN A 62 13.02 -29.24 0.52
CA GLN A 62 12.46 -29.79 1.76
C GLN A 62 12.89 -28.92 2.94
N LEU A 63 11.97 -28.09 3.42
CA LEU A 63 12.18 -27.18 4.53
C LEU A 63 12.02 -27.93 5.86
N ASN A 64 13.05 -27.88 6.70
CA ASN A 64 12.97 -28.38 8.07
C ASN A 64 12.25 -27.35 8.95
N VAL A 65 10.94 -27.52 9.10
CA VAL A 65 10.10 -26.70 9.97
C VAL A 65 8.99 -27.58 10.55
N LYS A 66 8.48 -27.23 11.73
CA LYS A 66 7.33 -27.91 12.31
C LYS A 66 6.09 -27.65 11.44
N PRO A 67 5.35 -28.69 11.01
CA PRO A 67 4.05 -28.53 10.37
C PRO A 67 3.08 -27.73 11.25
N GLY A 68 2.37 -26.77 10.68
CA GLY A 68 1.37 -25.98 11.40
C GLY A 68 1.08 -24.66 10.70
N GLU A 69 0.23 -23.84 11.32
CA GLU A 69 -0.15 -22.53 10.77
C GLU A 69 0.82 -21.41 11.16
N ASP A 70 1.48 -21.51 12.32
CA ASP A 70 2.29 -20.43 12.88
C ASP A 70 3.78 -20.80 13.01
N LEU A 71 4.63 -19.81 12.71
CA LEU A 71 6.06 -19.80 12.92
C LEU A 71 6.45 -18.61 13.82
N SER A 72 7.44 -18.75 14.70
CA SER A 72 7.97 -17.61 15.43
C SER A 72 8.91 -16.76 14.56
N GLN A 73 9.06 -15.47 14.89
CA GLN A 73 10.04 -14.59 14.23
C GLN A 73 11.48 -15.07 14.42
N GLU A 74 11.79 -15.66 15.58
CA GLU A 74 13.11 -16.24 15.84
C GLU A 74 13.40 -17.43 14.93
N GLU A 75 12.45 -18.36 14.79
CA GLU A 75 12.58 -19.50 13.87
C GLU A 75 12.67 -19.03 12.41
N TRP A 76 11.90 -18.00 12.03
CA TRP A 76 12.02 -17.39 10.71
C TRP A 76 13.42 -16.82 10.47
N ALA A 77 13.88 -15.92 11.34
CA ALA A 77 15.13 -15.20 11.17
C ALA A 77 16.38 -16.10 11.27
N ASN A 78 16.38 -17.05 12.20
CA ASN A 78 17.59 -17.82 12.55
C ASN A 78 17.64 -19.19 11.85
N THR A 79 16.51 -19.74 11.41
CA THR A 79 16.45 -21.11 10.86
C THR A 79 15.91 -21.13 9.44
N VAL A 80 14.67 -20.68 9.23
CA VAL A 80 13.97 -20.85 7.95
C VAL A 80 14.54 -19.95 6.86
N ARG A 81 14.63 -18.63 7.11
CA ARG A 81 15.14 -17.65 6.13
C ARG A 81 16.57 -17.98 5.70
N PRO A 82 17.53 -18.28 6.60
CA PRO A 82 18.88 -18.68 6.20
C PRO A 82 18.90 -20.01 5.42
N ALA A 83 18.06 -20.98 5.78
CA ALA A 83 18.01 -22.27 5.07
C ALA A 83 17.52 -22.11 3.62
N ILE A 84 16.48 -21.31 3.39
CA ILE A 84 15.96 -21.05 2.03
C ILE A 84 16.99 -20.29 1.21
N ARG A 85 17.62 -19.23 1.77
CA ARG A 85 18.68 -18.47 1.08
C ARG A 85 19.86 -19.35 0.69
N ARG A 86 20.31 -20.22 1.61
CA ARG A 86 21.39 -21.17 1.34
C ARG A 86 21.03 -22.11 0.20
N TRP A 87 19.82 -22.68 0.24
CA TRP A 87 19.35 -23.58 -0.82
C TRP A 87 19.27 -22.89 -2.19
N LEU A 88 18.73 -21.67 -2.26
CA LEU A 88 18.69 -20.89 -3.50
C LEU A 88 20.09 -20.63 -4.07
N ALA A 89 21.06 -20.35 -3.20
CA ALA A 89 22.46 -20.14 -3.60
C ALA A 89 23.15 -21.43 -4.05
N GLU A 90 23.03 -22.53 -3.28
CA GLU A 90 23.64 -23.83 -3.60
C GLU A 90 23.13 -24.43 -4.92
N LYS A 91 21.86 -24.13 -5.27
CA LYS A 91 21.22 -24.58 -6.51
C LYS A 91 21.36 -23.59 -7.67
N ASP A 92 22.04 -22.45 -7.46
CA ASP A 92 22.19 -21.39 -8.46
C ASP A 92 20.83 -20.96 -9.05
N LEU A 93 19.83 -20.78 -8.16
CA LEU A 93 18.46 -20.41 -8.53
C LEU A 93 18.21 -18.90 -8.44
N HIS A 94 19.15 -18.13 -7.86
CA HIS A 94 19.07 -16.68 -7.85
C HIS A 94 19.06 -16.14 -9.29
N GLY A 95 18.08 -15.27 -9.59
CA GLY A 95 17.90 -14.71 -10.93
C GLY A 95 17.31 -15.67 -11.97
N LYS A 96 17.28 -16.99 -11.71
CA LYS A 96 16.58 -17.98 -12.56
C LYS A 96 15.14 -18.17 -12.13
N VAL A 97 14.92 -18.37 -10.82
CA VAL A 97 13.59 -18.51 -10.25
C VAL A 97 13.01 -17.13 -9.99
N ARG A 98 11.77 -16.91 -10.42
CA ARG A 98 10.98 -15.71 -10.17
C ARG A 98 9.82 -15.96 -9.21
N CYS A 99 9.37 -17.21 -9.09
CA CYS A 99 8.23 -17.59 -8.26
C CYS A 99 8.56 -18.74 -7.30
N LEU A 100 8.20 -18.58 -6.04
CA LEU A 100 8.28 -19.61 -5.00
C LEU A 100 6.87 -20.10 -4.68
N VAL A 101 6.70 -21.42 -4.59
CA VAL A 101 5.42 -22.06 -4.30
C VAL A 101 5.48 -22.72 -2.94
N THR A 102 4.68 -22.23 -2.00
CA THR A 102 4.46 -22.92 -0.74
C THR A 102 3.36 -23.96 -0.93
N VAL A 103 3.51 -25.12 -0.30
CA VAL A 103 2.48 -26.18 -0.34
C VAL A 103 2.04 -26.53 1.08
N TRP A 104 1.07 -27.44 1.18
CA TRP A 104 0.57 -28.01 2.44
C TRP A 104 1.61 -28.12 3.56
N ASP A 105 1.20 -27.81 4.79
CA ASP A 105 1.98 -27.81 6.04
C ASP A 105 3.07 -26.75 6.17
N VAL A 106 3.42 -26.02 5.11
CA VAL A 106 4.28 -24.83 5.25
C VAL A 106 3.51 -23.79 6.09
N PRO A 107 4.10 -23.16 7.12
CA PRO A 107 3.42 -22.18 7.95
C PRO A 107 2.70 -21.10 7.14
N LEU A 108 1.51 -20.67 7.59
CA LEU A 108 0.75 -19.57 7.00
C LEU A 108 1.21 -18.22 7.54
N ARG A 109 1.64 -18.19 8.80
CA ARG A 109 1.84 -17.00 9.60
C ARG A 109 3.20 -17.00 10.29
N ILE A 110 3.79 -15.82 10.36
CA ILE A 110 4.91 -15.52 11.24
C ILE A 110 4.36 -14.59 12.33
N ARG A 111 4.44 -15.03 13.58
CA ARG A 111 3.85 -14.32 14.73
C ARG A 111 4.55 -12.98 14.97
N LYS A 112 3.89 -12.07 15.69
CA LYS A 112 4.53 -10.84 16.16
C LYS A 112 5.76 -11.13 17.02
N VAL A 113 6.75 -10.24 16.95
CA VAL A 113 7.88 -10.25 17.88
C VAL A 113 7.36 -10.00 19.30
N GLY A 114 7.80 -10.82 20.25
CA GLY A 114 7.45 -10.66 21.67
C GLY A 114 8.15 -9.46 22.28
N GLU A 115 9.43 -9.63 22.62
CA GLU A 115 10.33 -8.57 23.05
C GLU A 115 11.34 -8.27 21.93
N ASP A 116 11.28 -7.05 21.40
CA ASP A 116 12.24 -6.56 20.41
C ASP A 116 13.09 -5.45 21.09
N PRO A 117 14.41 -5.63 21.24
CA PRO A 117 15.27 -4.62 21.86
C PRO A 117 15.25 -3.27 21.15
N GLU A 118 15.15 -3.26 19.81
CA GLU A 118 15.14 -2.03 19.02
C GLU A 118 13.81 -1.30 19.17
N LEU A 119 12.68 -2.01 19.07
CA LEU A 119 11.37 -1.41 19.31
C LEU A 119 11.23 -0.92 20.76
N SER A 120 11.79 -1.66 21.72
CA SER A 120 11.80 -1.28 23.14
C SER A 120 12.67 -0.04 23.40
N GLN A 121 13.76 0.12 22.64
CA GLN A 121 14.59 1.32 22.69
C GLN A 121 13.88 2.52 22.05
N LEU A 122 13.23 2.32 20.91
CA LEU A 122 12.44 3.35 20.24
C LEU A 122 11.26 3.81 21.09
N ALA A 123 10.54 2.89 21.73
CA ALA A 123 9.43 3.21 22.63
C ALA A 123 9.88 4.06 23.82
N ARG A 124 11.03 3.72 24.43
CA ARG A 124 11.65 4.54 25.49
C ARG A 124 12.02 5.93 24.99
N TYR A 125 12.70 6.01 23.85
CA TYR A 125 13.05 7.29 23.23
C TYR A 125 11.82 8.19 23.01
N LEU A 126 10.75 7.65 22.44
CA LEU A 126 9.52 8.41 22.21
C LEU A 126 8.85 8.85 23.52
N ALA A 127 8.89 8.03 24.57
CA ALA A 127 8.37 8.39 25.90
C ALA A 127 9.18 9.53 26.55
N ASP A 128 10.50 9.48 26.45
CA ASP A 128 11.40 10.53 26.95
C ASP A 128 11.19 11.85 26.19
N GLU A 129 11.12 11.78 24.86
CA GLU A 129 10.87 12.93 23.99
C GLU A 129 9.48 13.55 24.24
N ARG A 130 8.47 12.72 24.55
CA ARG A 130 7.13 13.18 24.96
C ARG A 130 7.22 13.98 26.26
N THR A 131 7.86 13.40 27.27
CA THR A 131 8.02 13.98 28.61
C THR A 131 8.72 15.33 28.52
N LEU A 132 9.81 15.40 27.75
CA LEU A 132 10.56 16.63 27.51
C LEU A 132 9.69 17.73 26.87
N ARG A 133 8.89 17.39 25.85
CA ARG A 133 8.02 18.36 25.17
C ARG A 133 6.92 18.88 26.07
N VAL A 134 6.27 18.01 26.83
CA VAL A 134 5.26 18.43 27.80
C VAL A 134 5.86 19.37 28.85
N ALA A 135 7.06 19.07 29.36
CA ALA A 135 7.75 19.96 30.29
C ALA A 135 8.03 21.34 29.68
N ARG A 136 8.51 21.40 28.43
CA ARG A 136 8.76 22.67 27.72
C ARG A 136 7.48 23.45 27.42
N ILE A 137 6.37 22.77 27.12
CA ILE A 137 5.06 23.43 26.97
C ILE A 137 4.59 23.99 28.32
N ARG A 138 4.79 23.27 29.42
CA ARG A 138 4.48 23.75 30.77
C ARG A 138 5.28 24.99 31.13
N GLU A 139 6.57 25.05 30.81
CA GLU A 139 7.38 26.25 31.02
C GLU A 139 6.85 27.46 30.23
N ALA A 140 6.41 27.24 28.98
CA ALA A 140 5.79 28.29 28.17
C ALA A 140 4.45 28.76 28.77
N ILE A 141 3.61 27.83 29.24
CA ILE A 141 2.35 28.13 29.93
C ILE A 141 2.61 28.94 31.21
N SER A 142 3.58 28.53 32.02
CA SER A 142 3.96 29.24 33.25
C SER A 142 4.39 30.68 32.95
N SER A 143 5.21 30.87 31.92
CA SER A 143 5.64 32.21 31.45
C SER A 143 4.47 33.06 30.96
N LEU A 144 3.46 32.47 30.32
CA LEU A 144 2.24 33.15 29.86
C LEU A 144 1.32 33.52 31.05
N ASN A 145 1.17 32.62 32.01
CA ASN A 145 0.32 32.84 33.19
C ASN A 145 0.85 33.98 34.06
N GLN A 146 2.17 34.18 34.14
CA GLN A 146 2.80 35.33 34.80
C GLN A 146 2.35 36.67 34.20
N ILE A 147 2.06 36.72 32.89
CA ILE A 147 1.47 37.90 32.24
C ILE A 147 -0.02 38.00 32.54
N GLY A 148 -0.74 36.87 32.48
CA GLY A 148 -2.19 36.80 32.64
C GLY A 148 -2.72 37.13 34.04
N GLY A 149 -1.85 37.22 35.06
CA GLY A 149 -2.26 37.40 36.45
C GLY A 149 -3.07 36.21 37.00
N VAL A 150 -2.91 35.03 36.40
CA VAL A 150 -3.63 33.80 36.76
C VAL A 150 -2.87 33.10 37.89
N ASP A 151 -3.60 32.66 38.92
CA ASP A 151 -3.06 32.02 40.11
C ASP A 151 -2.23 30.75 39.77
N LEU A 152 -1.01 30.65 40.34
CA LEU A 152 0.02 29.67 39.96
C LEU A 152 -0.33 28.22 40.35
N GLU A 153 -1.36 27.97 41.17
CA GLU A 153 -1.78 26.61 41.52
C GLU A 153 -2.39 25.84 40.33
N ALA A 154 -2.87 26.54 39.29
CA ALA A 154 -3.38 25.94 38.05
C ALA A 154 -2.27 25.37 37.12
N ASP A 155 -1.01 25.74 37.37
CA ASP A 155 0.20 25.35 36.60
C ASP A 155 0.55 23.85 36.76
N SER A 156 -0.10 23.18 37.71
CA SER A 156 0.10 21.78 38.09
C SER A 156 -0.75 20.76 37.32
N SER A 157 -1.68 21.20 36.46
CA SER A 157 -2.71 20.32 35.87
C SER A 157 -2.22 19.42 34.73
N ILE A 158 -1.16 19.80 34.01
CA ILE A 158 -0.62 19.01 32.89
C ILE A 158 0.63 18.24 33.31
N GLY A 159 0.58 16.90 33.20
CA GLY A 159 1.65 15.96 33.53
C GLY A 159 2.26 15.29 32.28
N PRO A 160 3.39 14.57 32.41
CA PRO A 160 4.04 13.85 31.30
C PRO A 160 3.14 12.90 30.51
N ASP A 161 2.05 12.42 31.13
CA ASP A 161 1.07 11.49 30.56
C ASP A 161 -0.28 12.16 30.24
N SER A 162 -0.41 13.47 30.43
CA SER A 162 -1.65 14.19 30.10
C SER A 162 -2.05 13.99 28.65
N ALA A 163 -3.36 13.92 28.41
CA ALA A 163 -3.90 13.77 27.07
C ALA A 163 -3.57 15.01 26.23
N ILE A 164 -3.37 14.81 24.92
CA ILE A 164 -3.00 15.91 24.02
C ILE A 164 -4.01 17.06 24.04
N ASP A 165 -5.30 16.74 24.19
CA ASP A 165 -6.38 17.72 24.27
C ASP A 165 -6.33 18.55 25.55
N GLU A 166 -5.89 17.96 26.67
CA GLU A 166 -5.68 18.68 27.94
C GLU A 166 -4.50 19.65 27.82
N VAL A 167 -3.38 19.18 27.24
CA VAL A 167 -2.20 20.02 26.99
C VAL A 167 -2.54 21.19 26.08
N LYS A 168 -3.30 20.93 25.01
CA LYS A 168 -3.78 21.95 24.08
C LYS A 168 -4.70 22.95 24.77
N ALA A 169 -5.69 22.48 25.53
CA ALA A 169 -6.63 23.34 26.25
C ALA A 169 -5.93 24.25 27.28
N ALA A 170 -4.94 23.71 28.01
CA ALA A 170 -4.14 24.49 28.96
C ALA A 170 -3.33 25.59 28.25
N LEU A 171 -2.70 25.26 27.12
CA LEU A 171 -1.95 26.22 26.31
C LEU A 171 -2.87 27.32 25.73
N ASP A 172 -4.00 26.94 25.14
CA ASP A 172 -4.97 27.88 24.55
C ASP A 172 -5.52 28.85 25.59
N LYS A 173 -5.81 28.35 26.81
CA LYS A 173 -6.24 29.17 27.95
C LYS A 173 -5.15 30.18 28.36
N ALA A 174 -3.90 29.73 28.50
CA ALA A 174 -2.78 30.59 28.89
C ALA A 174 -2.48 31.67 27.84
N LEU A 175 -2.48 31.30 26.55
CA LEU A 175 -2.31 32.23 25.43
C LEU A 175 -3.41 33.30 25.42
N SER A 176 -4.67 32.87 25.58
CA SER A 176 -5.82 33.78 25.59
C SER A 176 -5.79 34.75 26.77
N ALA A 177 -5.44 34.27 27.97
CA ALA A 177 -5.32 35.10 29.17
C ALA A 177 -4.19 36.15 29.01
N ALA A 178 -3.00 35.73 28.59
CA ALA A 178 -1.87 36.62 28.36
C ALA A 178 -2.19 37.68 27.30
N GLN A 179 -2.82 37.29 26.20
CA GLN A 179 -3.24 38.21 25.14
C GLN A 179 -4.28 39.22 25.65
N GLY A 180 -5.25 38.79 26.46
CA GLY A 180 -6.23 39.67 27.10
C GLY A 180 -5.57 40.73 27.98
N THR A 181 -4.59 40.34 28.82
CA THR A 181 -3.87 41.29 29.68
C THR A 181 -3.02 42.27 28.87
N ILE A 182 -2.31 41.80 27.85
CA ILE A 182 -1.47 42.66 26.99
C ILE A 182 -2.28 43.77 26.31
N LEU A 183 -3.54 43.51 25.94
CA LEU A 183 -4.42 44.52 25.35
C LEU A 183 -4.78 45.66 26.32
N GLN A 184 -4.70 45.42 27.63
CA GLN A 184 -5.01 46.41 28.67
C GLN A 184 -3.79 47.20 29.14
N LEU A 185 -2.57 46.76 28.80
CA LEU A 185 -1.33 47.46 29.16
C LEU A 185 -1.13 48.72 28.31
N GLU A 186 -0.63 49.77 28.95
CA GLU A 186 -0.18 50.99 28.28
C GLU A 186 1.07 50.74 27.42
N ASP A 187 1.24 51.54 26.36
CA ASP A 187 2.40 51.42 25.48
C ASP A 187 3.68 51.80 26.23
N GLY A 188 4.53 50.81 26.48
CA GLY A 188 5.75 50.95 27.27
C GLY A 188 6.58 49.67 27.29
N SER A 189 7.65 49.66 28.08
CA SER A 189 8.58 48.52 28.17
C SER A 189 7.92 47.24 28.66
N GLU A 190 6.93 47.35 29.56
CA GLU A 190 6.20 46.21 30.11
C GLU A 190 5.36 45.50 29.04
N LYS A 191 4.59 46.26 28.26
CA LYS A 191 3.82 45.71 27.13
C LYS A 191 4.72 45.08 26.08
N GLN A 192 5.85 45.70 25.77
CA GLN A 192 6.84 45.14 24.82
C GLN A 192 7.42 43.81 25.33
N ALA A 193 7.78 43.72 26.62
CA ALA A 193 8.28 42.48 27.21
C ALA A 193 7.23 41.36 27.19
N ALA A 194 5.98 41.66 27.55
CA ALA A 194 4.88 40.70 27.52
C ALA A 194 4.58 40.22 26.09
N GLN A 195 4.61 41.12 25.09
CA GLN A 195 4.47 40.77 23.68
C GLN A 195 5.59 39.84 23.19
N GLN A 196 6.83 40.06 23.62
CA GLN A 196 7.96 39.18 23.28
C GLN A 196 7.80 37.77 23.86
N ILE A 197 7.35 37.66 25.11
CA ILE A 197 7.06 36.36 25.75
C ILE A 197 5.94 35.65 25.00
N LEU A 198 4.83 36.35 24.72
CA LEU A 198 3.70 35.80 23.97
C LEU A 198 4.14 35.31 22.57
N GLN A 199 4.91 36.13 21.85
CA GLN A 199 5.44 35.76 20.53
C GLN A 199 6.34 34.53 20.64
N ARG A 200 7.26 34.49 21.60
CA ARG A 200 8.15 33.33 21.83
C ARG A 200 7.36 32.06 22.13
N ALA A 201 6.32 32.15 22.95
CA ALA A 201 5.44 31.01 23.25
C ALA A 201 4.69 30.53 22.00
N TYR A 202 4.15 31.44 21.18
CA TYR A 202 3.54 31.10 19.90
C TYR A 202 4.51 30.35 18.98
N VAL A 203 5.74 30.86 18.79
CA VAL A 203 6.75 30.20 17.95
C VAL A 203 7.10 28.82 18.48
N THR A 204 7.36 28.74 19.78
CA THR A 204 7.89 27.53 20.42
C THR A 204 6.83 26.44 20.44
N CYS A 205 5.61 26.76 20.85
CA CYS A 205 4.56 25.76 21.03
C CYS A 205 3.83 25.40 19.73
N LEU A 206 3.67 26.34 18.80
CA LEU A 206 2.84 26.14 17.61
C LEU A 206 3.58 26.29 16.25
N GLY A 207 4.86 26.65 16.29
CA GLY A 207 5.74 26.65 15.12
C GLY A 207 5.45 27.72 14.07
N LEU A 208 6.13 27.59 12.93
CA LEU A 208 6.03 28.53 11.81
C LEU A 208 4.67 28.49 11.11
N ASN A 209 3.93 27.37 11.18
CA ASN A 209 2.59 27.26 10.59
C ASN A 209 1.61 28.29 11.17
N MET A 210 1.64 28.51 12.48
CA MET A 210 0.77 29.51 13.10
C MET A 210 1.13 30.94 12.72
N MET A 211 2.42 31.25 12.58
CA MET A 211 2.85 32.54 12.04
C MET A 211 2.36 32.75 10.60
N ALA A 212 2.47 31.71 9.76
CA ALA A 212 2.02 31.78 8.38
C ALA A 212 0.51 32.01 8.30
N GLN A 213 -0.27 31.36 9.16
CA GLN A 213 -1.71 31.59 9.25
C GLN A 213 -2.06 33.00 9.78
N SER A 214 -1.30 33.52 10.73
CA SER A 214 -1.48 34.88 11.24
C SER A 214 -1.22 35.93 10.15
N LEU A 215 -0.10 35.81 9.42
CA LEU A 215 0.22 36.68 8.29
C LEU A 215 -0.78 36.52 7.14
N ALA A 216 -1.25 35.30 6.85
CA ALA A 216 -2.28 35.07 5.85
C ALA A 216 -3.58 35.83 6.17
N ARG A 217 -3.99 35.86 7.45
CA ARG A 217 -5.15 36.64 7.90
C ARG A 217 -4.94 38.14 7.71
N GLN A 218 -3.75 38.67 7.98
CA GLN A 218 -3.43 40.09 7.74
C GLN A 218 -3.48 40.44 6.25
N VAL A 219 -2.85 39.62 5.40
CA VAL A 219 -2.90 39.80 3.93
C VAL A 219 -4.36 39.75 3.42
N GLY A 220 -5.18 38.84 3.93
CA GLY A 220 -6.60 38.72 3.55
C GLY A 220 -7.51 39.84 4.08
N ALA A 221 -7.16 40.49 5.19
CA ALA A 221 -7.96 41.54 5.84
C ALA A 221 -7.80 42.95 5.24
N GLY A 222 -7.04 43.10 4.15
CA GLY A 222 -6.85 44.39 3.47
C GLY A 222 -5.46 45.01 3.62
N ASP A 223 -4.58 44.44 4.45
CA ASP A 223 -3.14 44.81 4.49
C ASP A 223 -2.36 44.28 3.27
N ALA A 224 -3.05 43.70 2.28
CA ALA A 224 -2.50 43.26 0.99
C ALA A 224 -1.70 44.35 0.25
N ALA A 225 -1.95 45.63 0.56
CA ALA A 225 -1.22 46.76 -0.01
C ALA A 225 0.19 46.95 0.56
N ASN A 226 0.55 46.32 1.70
CA ASN A 226 1.89 46.41 2.28
C ASN A 226 2.82 45.36 1.63
N PRO A 227 3.75 45.75 0.74
CA PRO A 227 4.60 44.79 0.03
C PRO A 227 5.52 44.00 0.96
N GLN A 228 5.89 44.56 2.12
CA GLN A 228 6.76 43.91 3.09
C GLN A 228 6.05 42.74 3.79
N VAL A 229 4.80 42.92 4.22
CA VAL A 229 4.00 41.86 4.87
C VAL A 229 3.76 40.72 3.89
N ARG A 230 3.48 41.03 2.62
CA ARG A 230 3.31 40.02 1.56
C ARG A 230 4.59 39.24 1.29
N ALA A 231 5.74 39.92 1.16
CA ALA A 231 7.03 39.26 0.97
C ALA A 231 7.41 38.35 2.16
N GLN A 232 7.13 38.79 3.40
CA GLN A 232 7.33 37.99 4.61
C GLN A 232 6.43 36.74 4.62
N PHE A 233 5.15 36.88 4.27
CA PHE A 233 4.23 35.75 4.14
C PHE A 233 4.70 34.74 3.08
N GLU A 234 5.08 35.21 1.89
CA GLU A 234 5.55 34.34 0.80
C GLU A 234 6.82 33.58 1.18
N SER A 235 7.79 34.25 1.81
CA SER A 235 9.02 33.62 2.31
C SER A 235 8.73 32.57 3.38
N LEU A 236 7.87 32.88 4.35
CA LEU A 236 7.49 31.95 5.42
C LEU A 236 6.74 30.74 4.89
N ARG A 237 5.80 30.95 3.96
CA ARG A 237 5.07 29.88 3.27
C ARG A 237 6.03 28.96 2.53
N GLY A 238 7.00 29.51 1.80
CA GLY A 238 8.04 28.72 1.12
C GLY A 238 8.87 27.87 2.08
N ARG A 239 9.25 28.42 3.24
CA ARG A 239 9.98 27.69 4.30
C ARG A 239 9.15 26.54 4.87
N VAL A 240 7.88 26.80 5.21
CA VAL A 240 6.94 25.78 5.69
C VAL A 240 6.79 24.65 4.67
N GLN A 241 6.66 25.00 3.39
CA GLN A 241 6.54 24.01 2.31
C GLN A 241 7.80 23.15 2.21
N GLY A 242 8.99 23.75 2.24
CA GLY A 242 10.26 23.02 2.23
C GLY A 242 10.42 22.07 3.43
N LEU A 243 9.99 22.48 4.63
CA LEU A 243 9.98 21.60 5.81
C LEU A 243 9.03 20.41 5.63
N ARG A 244 7.84 20.63 5.04
CA ARG A 244 6.88 19.57 4.74
C ARG A 244 7.41 18.57 3.72
N GLU A 245 8.07 19.05 2.67
CA GLU A 245 8.71 18.20 1.66
C GLU A 245 9.88 17.39 2.24
N GLY A 246 10.72 18.02 3.07
CA GLY A 246 11.78 17.33 3.80
C GLY A 246 11.25 16.24 4.72
N ARG A 247 10.18 16.52 5.47
CA ARG A 247 9.49 15.53 6.31
C ARG A 247 8.90 14.39 5.47
N ALA A 248 8.24 14.70 4.35
CA ALA A 248 7.69 13.69 3.45
C ALA A 248 8.79 12.81 2.85
N ALA A 249 9.97 13.36 2.57
CA ALA A 249 11.12 12.58 2.12
C ALA A 249 11.65 11.64 3.21
N LEU A 250 11.83 12.12 4.44
CA LEU A 250 12.26 11.29 5.57
C LEU A 250 11.24 10.22 5.94
N ALA A 251 9.94 10.52 5.88
CA ALA A 251 8.87 9.56 6.17
C ALA A 251 8.88 8.33 5.24
N ARG A 252 9.55 8.40 4.09
CA ARG A 252 9.77 7.25 3.18
C ARG A 252 10.89 6.33 3.62
N THR A 253 11.70 6.73 4.61
CA THR A 253 12.77 5.92 5.19
C THR A 253 12.28 5.14 6.41
N GLN A 254 13.06 4.14 6.81
CA GLN A 254 12.71 3.20 7.87
C GLN A 254 12.46 3.90 9.23
N PRO A 255 11.34 3.62 9.91
CA PRO A 255 11.12 4.03 11.30
C PRO A 255 12.22 3.56 12.24
N GLY A 256 12.59 4.41 13.19
CA GLY A 256 13.64 4.08 14.16
C GLY A 256 14.47 5.28 14.56
N LEU A 257 15.45 5.00 15.43
CA LEU A 257 16.30 6.01 16.08
C LEU A 257 17.18 6.81 15.11
N ASN A 258 17.36 6.35 13.88
CA ASN A 258 18.11 7.07 12.85
C ASN A 258 17.27 8.12 12.10
N ARG A 259 15.93 7.96 12.09
CA ARG A 259 15.00 8.80 11.33
C ARG A 259 14.17 9.71 12.24
N ASP A 260 13.60 9.13 13.29
CA ASP A 260 12.58 9.77 14.11
C ASP A 260 13.06 11.07 14.79
N PRO A 261 14.31 11.16 15.30
CA PRO A 261 14.84 12.43 15.80
C PRO A 261 14.88 13.55 14.75
N GLN A 262 15.16 13.21 13.48
CA GLN A 262 15.21 14.19 12.39
C GLN A 262 13.81 14.68 12.04
N ILE A 263 12.82 13.77 11.99
CA ILE A 263 11.41 14.13 11.79
C ILE A 263 10.92 15.04 12.93
N LEU A 264 11.27 14.75 14.17
CA LEU A 264 10.92 15.57 15.33
C LEU A 264 11.52 16.98 15.25
N GLY A 265 12.78 17.10 14.82
CA GLY A 265 13.41 18.41 14.60
C GLY A 265 12.68 19.25 13.54
N LEU A 266 12.27 18.63 12.43
CA LEU A 266 11.49 19.32 11.40
C LEU A 266 10.09 19.71 11.87
N LEU A 267 9.42 18.82 12.60
CA LEU A 267 8.08 19.06 13.17
C LEU A 267 8.07 20.18 14.20
N GLU A 268 9.08 20.24 15.07
CA GLU A 268 9.17 21.31 16.06
C GLU A 268 9.34 22.68 15.38
N LEU A 269 10.06 22.75 14.26
CA LEU A 269 10.17 23.97 13.46
C LEU A 269 8.86 24.33 12.76
N SER A 270 8.20 23.37 12.10
CA SER A 270 7.00 23.65 11.29
C SER A 270 5.73 23.82 12.12
N ASP A 271 5.52 22.96 13.10
CA ASP A 271 4.28 22.77 13.84
C ASP A 271 4.44 22.99 15.37
N GLY A 272 5.67 23.30 15.83
CA GLY A 272 5.96 23.57 17.23
C GLY A 272 6.00 22.33 18.11
N LEU A 273 6.19 22.55 19.41
CA LEU A 273 6.15 21.47 20.41
C LEU A 273 4.84 20.69 20.36
N LEU A 274 3.70 21.36 20.15
CA LEU A 274 2.38 20.72 20.12
C LEU A 274 2.24 19.76 18.93
N GLY A 275 2.64 20.19 17.73
CA GLY A 275 2.60 19.34 16.54
C GLY A 275 3.55 18.14 16.64
N SER A 276 4.74 18.34 17.22
CA SER A 276 5.66 17.23 17.48
C SER A 276 5.12 16.26 18.54
N LEU A 277 4.38 16.75 19.55
CA LEU A 277 3.75 15.91 20.57
C LEU A 277 2.64 15.02 19.99
N VAL A 278 1.78 15.58 19.12
CA VAL A 278 0.75 14.82 18.37
C VAL A 278 1.39 13.68 17.58
N TRP A 279 2.50 13.96 16.89
CA TRP A 279 3.21 12.96 16.11
C TRP A 279 3.82 11.86 16.98
N ILE A 280 4.42 12.20 18.14
CA ILE A 280 4.94 11.22 19.09
C ILE A 280 3.84 10.28 19.56
N ASP A 281 2.68 10.81 19.92
CA ASP A 281 1.55 10.00 20.39
C ASP A 281 1.05 9.05 19.30
N ASP A 282 1.04 9.48 18.04
CA ASP A 282 0.75 8.62 16.89
C ASP A 282 1.80 7.51 16.69
N GLN A 283 3.10 7.82 16.83
CA GLN A 283 4.15 6.81 16.74
C GLN A 283 4.08 5.81 17.89
N LYS A 284 3.83 6.27 19.12
CA LYS A 284 3.64 5.40 20.29
C LYS A 284 2.46 4.45 20.07
N LYS A 285 1.32 4.96 19.62
CA LYS A 285 0.15 4.15 19.27
C LYS A 285 0.46 3.12 18.18
N THR A 286 1.27 3.51 17.19
CA THR A 286 1.71 2.58 16.13
C THR A 286 2.60 1.47 16.68
N LEU A 287 3.53 1.77 17.58
CA LEU A 287 4.39 0.77 18.22
C LEU A 287 3.62 -0.17 19.14
N GLU A 288 2.62 0.33 19.87
CA GLU A 288 1.74 -0.48 20.73
C GLU A 288 0.98 -1.55 19.95
N LYS A 289 0.60 -1.28 18.70
CA LYS A 289 -0.03 -2.28 17.82
C LYS A 289 0.90 -3.45 17.52
N ASN A 290 2.22 -3.23 17.54
CA ASN A 290 3.25 -4.23 17.25
C ASN A 290 2.89 -5.03 15.97
N GLU A 291 2.78 -4.30 14.86
CA GLU A 291 2.47 -4.83 13.52
C GLU A 291 3.70 -5.53 12.91
N THR A 292 4.36 -6.40 13.68
CA THR A 292 5.53 -7.20 13.26
C THR A 292 5.17 -8.63 12.85
N TYR A 293 3.88 -8.94 12.87
CA TYR A 293 3.35 -10.20 12.35
C TYR A 293 3.24 -10.12 10.82
N ALA A 294 3.35 -11.26 10.15
CA ALA A 294 3.26 -11.34 8.70
C ALA A 294 2.71 -12.69 8.25
N SER A 295 2.25 -12.80 7.00
CA SER A 295 2.12 -14.10 6.35
C SER A 295 3.50 -14.62 5.98
N PHE A 296 3.67 -15.94 6.03
CA PHE A 296 4.91 -16.59 5.63
C PHE A 296 5.26 -16.25 4.17
N ASP A 297 4.25 -16.26 3.29
CA ASP A 297 4.38 -16.00 1.86
C ASP A 297 4.85 -14.56 1.57
N SER A 298 4.35 -13.58 2.33
CA SER A 298 4.75 -12.17 2.17
C SER A 298 6.18 -11.91 2.64
N GLU A 299 6.64 -12.58 3.69
CA GLU A 299 8.04 -12.55 4.13
C GLU A 299 8.96 -13.29 3.15
N LEU A 300 8.49 -14.42 2.61
CA LEU A 300 9.20 -15.20 1.60
C LEU A 300 9.42 -14.39 0.30
N ALA A 301 8.50 -13.50 -0.07
CA ALA A 301 8.68 -12.60 -1.20
C ALA A 301 9.93 -11.70 -1.07
N LEU A 302 10.37 -11.42 0.17
CA LEU A 302 11.54 -10.59 0.48
C LEU A 302 12.81 -11.41 0.78
N ILE A 303 12.83 -12.72 0.50
CA ILE A 303 13.90 -13.63 0.90
C ILE A 303 15.31 -13.20 0.46
N ALA A 304 15.44 -12.49 -0.68
CA ALA A 304 16.71 -11.99 -1.18
C ALA A 304 17.09 -10.58 -0.69
N TRP A 305 16.21 -9.89 0.03
CA TRP A 305 16.57 -8.61 0.63
C TRP A 305 17.53 -8.87 1.80
N GLU A 306 18.61 -8.11 1.91
CA GLU A 306 19.56 -8.25 3.02
C GLU A 306 18.91 -7.78 4.32
N ASP A 307 18.49 -6.51 4.35
CA ASP A 307 17.84 -5.89 5.50
C ASP A 307 16.52 -5.20 5.09
N TYR A 308 15.55 -5.30 6.00
CA TYR A 308 14.29 -4.56 5.98
C TYR A 308 13.67 -4.51 7.37
N SER A 309 12.76 -3.56 7.56
CA SER A 309 11.96 -3.44 8.76
C SER A 309 10.86 -4.49 8.77
N ASN A 310 10.76 -5.27 9.84
CA ASN A 310 9.64 -6.17 10.09
C ASN A 310 8.39 -5.44 10.62
N ILE A 311 8.48 -4.16 10.99
CA ILE A 311 7.30 -3.39 11.43
C ILE A 311 6.52 -2.84 10.21
N ARG A 312 5.22 -3.08 10.23
CA ARG A 312 4.24 -2.71 9.18
C ARG A 312 4.50 -3.44 7.87
N TRP A 313 4.73 -2.71 6.78
CA TRP A 313 4.82 -3.25 5.43
C TRP A 313 5.99 -2.67 4.66
N GLN A 314 6.45 -3.45 3.69
CA GLN A 314 7.41 -3.04 2.67
C GLN A 314 6.71 -2.82 1.32
N PRO A 315 7.14 -1.86 0.49
CA PRO A 315 6.62 -1.74 -0.87
C PRO A 315 6.88 -3.02 -1.67
N ASN A 316 5.87 -3.49 -2.39
CA ASN A 316 6.08 -4.53 -3.38
C ASN A 316 6.73 -3.91 -4.64
N TYR A 317 8.04 -4.11 -4.81
CA TYR A 317 8.74 -3.57 -5.98
C TYR A 317 8.38 -4.25 -7.30
N LEU A 318 7.67 -5.38 -7.31
CA LEU A 318 7.09 -5.95 -8.54
C LEU A 318 5.80 -5.23 -8.99
N ASN A 319 5.25 -4.33 -8.18
CA ASN A 319 4.09 -3.53 -8.56
C ASN A 319 4.40 -2.67 -9.79
N TYR A 320 3.46 -2.53 -10.73
CA TYR A 320 3.65 -1.81 -12.01
C TYR A 320 4.17 -0.38 -11.85
N ARG A 321 3.89 0.26 -10.70
CA ARG A 321 4.38 1.60 -10.35
C ARG A 321 5.91 1.69 -10.32
N PHE A 322 6.61 0.57 -10.17
CA PHE A 322 8.08 0.46 -10.14
C PHE A 322 8.69 -0.08 -11.44
N ASP A 323 7.93 -0.24 -12.54
CA ASP A 323 8.43 -0.83 -13.80
C ASP A 323 9.70 -0.13 -14.33
N LEU A 324 9.83 1.18 -14.15
CA LEU A 324 11.00 1.97 -14.58
C LEU A 324 12.07 2.14 -13.50
N SER A 325 11.84 1.59 -12.31
CA SER A 325 12.72 1.82 -11.18
C SER A 325 13.81 0.75 -11.12
N THR A 326 15.07 1.20 -11.08
CA THR A 326 16.22 0.31 -10.84
C THR A 326 16.20 -0.33 -9.45
N ILE A 327 15.31 0.10 -8.55
CA ILE A 327 15.14 -0.51 -7.22
C ILE A 327 14.88 -2.02 -7.31
N ARG A 328 14.23 -2.49 -8.37
CA ARG A 328 13.98 -3.92 -8.61
C ARG A 328 15.26 -4.75 -8.68
N THR A 329 16.36 -4.15 -9.16
CA THR A 329 17.68 -4.79 -9.23
C THR A 329 18.35 -4.84 -7.85
N TYR A 330 18.20 -3.80 -7.03
CA TYR A 330 18.83 -3.71 -5.71
C TYR A 330 18.03 -4.43 -4.61
N LYS A 331 16.73 -4.60 -4.83
CA LYS A 331 15.80 -5.24 -3.90
C LYS A 331 15.03 -6.32 -4.67
N PRO A 332 15.71 -7.42 -5.07
CA PRO A 332 15.08 -8.49 -5.83
C PRO A 332 13.97 -9.14 -5.00
N THR A 333 12.75 -9.08 -5.53
CA THR A 333 11.53 -9.60 -4.88
C THR A 333 11.06 -10.82 -5.66
N TYR A 334 10.70 -11.88 -4.93
CA TYR A 334 10.11 -13.08 -5.52
C TYR A 334 8.60 -12.99 -5.51
N MET A 335 7.96 -13.53 -6.54
CA MET A 335 6.54 -13.86 -6.47
C MET A 335 6.35 -15.08 -5.58
N VAL A 336 5.27 -15.13 -4.82
CA VAL A 336 4.93 -16.26 -3.96
C VAL A 336 3.44 -16.62 -4.12
N ALA A 337 3.15 -17.90 -4.32
CA ALA A 337 1.80 -18.42 -4.32
C ALA A 337 1.72 -19.70 -3.49
N ARG A 338 0.54 -19.95 -2.92
CA ARG A 338 0.28 -21.10 -2.07
C ARG A 338 -0.63 -22.11 -2.75
N LEU A 339 -0.19 -23.37 -2.76
CA LEU A 339 -1.02 -24.52 -3.11
C LEU A 339 -1.47 -25.24 -1.84
N GLU A 340 -2.53 -24.70 -1.24
CA GLU A 340 -3.15 -25.26 -0.04
C GLU A 340 -4.65 -24.95 0.00
N ALA A 341 -5.42 -26.01 0.22
CA ALA A 341 -6.85 -25.97 0.48
C ALA A 341 -7.15 -26.84 1.73
N PRO A 342 -8.39 -26.82 2.26
CA PRO A 342 -8.76 -27.55 3.47
C PRO A 342 -8.45 -29.05 3.44
N THR A 343 -8.45 -29.65 2.24
CA THR A 343 -8.07 -31.04 2.03
C THR A 343 -7.06 -31.18 0.87
N LEU A 344 -6.30 -32.28 0.87
CA LEU A 344 -5.42 -32.62 -0.25
C LEU A 344 -6.18 -32.80 -1.57
N LYS A 345 -7.41 -33.32 -1.50
CA LYS A 345 -8.28 -33.48 -2.68
C LYS A 345 -8.60 -32.12 -3.29
N LEU A 346 -8.99 -31.15 -2.46
CA LEU A 346 -9.26 -29.78 -2.91
C LEU A 346 -7.99 -29.08 -3.41
N THR A 347 -6.85 -29.28 -2.74
CA THR A 347 -5.56 -28.72 -3.17
C THR A 347 -5.17 -29.23 -4.57
N ARG A 348 -5.38 -30.52 -4.82
CA ARG A 348 -5.21 -31.11 -6.15
C ARG A 348 -6.22 -30.55 -7.16
N LYS A 349 -7.49 -30.40 -6.76
CA LYS A 349 -8.54 -29.84 -7.62
C LYS A 349 -8.21 -28.43 -8.10
N ILE A 350 -7.66 -27.56 -7.25
CA ILE A 350 -7.17 -26.23 -7.65
C ILE A 350 -6.19 -26.30 -8.83
N ILE A 351 -5.23 -27.21 -8.77
CA ILE A 351 -4.21 -27.40 -9.82
C ILE A 351 -4.86 -27.97 -11.09
N ASP A 352 -5.71 -28.99 -10.92
CA ASP A 352 -6.33 -29.71 -12.04
C ASP A 352 -7.30 -28.83 -12.80
N ASP A 353 -8.13 -28.05 -12.08
CA ASP A 353 -9.06 -27.09 -12.65
C ASP A 353 -8.30 -25.98 -13.38
N ALA A 354 -7.23 -25.43 -12.79
CA ALA A 354 -6.41 -24.41 -13.45
C ALA A 354 -5.86 -24.90 -14.81
N ILE A 355 -5.27 -26.10 -14.83
CA ILE A 355 -4.71 -26.71 -16.06
C ILE A 355 -5.82 -27.06 -17.07
N ALA A 356 -6.99 -27.51 -16.60
CA ALA A 356 -8.11 -27.83 -17.47
C ALA A 356 -8.68 -26.55 -18.12
N THR A 357 -8.93 -25.52 -17.30
CA THR A 357 -9.52 -24.26 -17.75
C THR A 357 -8.62 -23.50 -18.72
N GLU A 358 -7.30 -23.56 -18.58
CA GLU A 358 -6.34 -22.97 -19.54
C GLU A 358 -6.51 -23.49 -20.98
N LYS A 359 -7.02 -24.71 -21.16
CA LYS A 359 -7.22 -25.31 -22.50
C LYS A 359 -8.44 -24.73 -23.22
N GLU A 360 -9.48 -24.37 -22.47
CA GLU A 360 -10.78 -23.98 -23.03
C GLU A 360 -11.11 -22.50 -22.83
N GLY A 361 -10.37 -21.83 -21.95
CA GLY A 361 -10.66 -20.49 -21.43
C GLY A 361 -11.65 -20.52 -20.27
N LEU A 362 -11.50 -19.59 -19.32
CA LEU A 362 -12.49 -19.40 -18.26
C LEU A 362 -13.74 -18.72 -18.81
N LYS A 363 -14.91 -19.30 -18.55
CA LYS A 363 -16.22 -18.82 -19.01
C LYS A 363 -17.18 -18.78 -17.82
N GLY A 364 -18.12 -17.85 -17.85
CA GLY A 364 -19.14 -17.68 -16.82
C GLY A 364 -19.37 -16.19 -16.54
N LYS A 365 -19.97 -15.90 -15.40
CA LYS A 365 -20.38 -14.55 -15.00
C LYS A 365 -19.39 -13.93 -14.02
N VAL A 366 -19.39 -12.60 -14.01
CA VAL A 366 -18.64 -11.78 -13.06
C VAL A 366 -19.58 -11.22 -12.02
N TYR A 367 -19.31 -11.49 -10.75
CA TYR A 367 -20.09 -11.00 -9.62
C TYR A 367 -19.27 -9.98 -8.83
N LEU A 368 -19.82 -8.78 -8.64
CA LEU A 368 -19.17 -7.70 -7.91
C LEU A 368 -20.11 -7.21 -6.81
N ASP A 369 -19.61 -7.22 -5.57
CA ASP A 369 -20.40 -6.99 -4.37
C ASP A 369 -19.85 -5.79 -3.59
N ALA A 370 -20.28 -4.60 -4.03
CA ALA A 370 -19.96 -3.32 -3.40
C ALA A 370 -21.02 -2.96 -2.36
N ARG A 371 -20.74 -1.94 -1.57
CA ARG A 371 -21.51 -1.59 -0.37
C ARG A 371 -22.35 -0.34 -0.52
N GLY A 372 -22.37 0.28 -1.70
CA GLY A 372 -23.07 1.55 -1.94
C GLY A 372 -22.44 2.73 -1.19
N LEU A 373 -21.12 2.70 -0.96
CA LEU A 373 -20.38 3.76 -0.26
C LEU A 373 -19.87 4.85 -1.20
N ALA A 374 -19.82 4.57 -2.51
CA ALA A 374 -19.35 5.51 -3.52
C ALA A 374 -20.20 5.43 -4.79
N VAL A 375 -20.07 6.47 -5.64
CA VAL A 375 -20.52 6.44 -7.04
C VAL A 375 -19.33 6.53 -8.00
N LEU A 376 -19.54 6.20 -9.28
CA LEU A 376 -18.47 6.17 -10.27
C LEU A 376 -17.81 7.53 -10.48
N GLU A 377 -18.58 8.61 -10.39
CA GLU A 377 -18.15 9.97 -10.66
C GLU A 377 -17.30 10.57 -9.53
N ASP A 378 -17.35 9.99 -8.33
CA ASP A 378 -16.64 10.51 -7.16
C ASP A 378 -15.12 10.33 -7.27
N THR A 379 -14.38 11.13 -6.51
CA THR A 379 -12.93 10.96 -6.30
C THR A 379 -12.64 10.89 -4.80
N PRO A 380 -12.88 9.73 -4.16
CA PRO A 380 -12.68 9.59 -2.72
C PRO A 380 -11.22 9.75 -2.31
N THR A 381 -11.00 9.92 -1.00
CA THR A 381 -9.64 9.99 -0.46
C THR A 381 -8.93 8.66 -0.71
N PRO A 382 -7.74 8.63 -1.36
CA PRO A 382 -7.05 7.39 -1.65
C PRO A 382 -6.81 6.54 -0.40
N GLY A 383 -7.19 5.27 -0.46
CA GLY A 383 -7.08 4.33 0.64
C GLY A 383 -8.22 4.36 1.65
N SER A 384 -9.25 5.18 1.45
CA SER A 384 -10.48 5.14 2.23
C SER A 384 -11.38 3.96 1.82
N TYR A 385 -12.45 3.75 2.59
CA TYR A 385 -13.43 2.72 2.25
C TYR A 385 -14.20 3.04 0.96
N GLU A 386 -14.57 4.30 0.77
CA GLU A 386 -15.24 4.78 -0.44
C GLU A 386 -14.33 4.62 -1.69
N ASP A 387 -13.01 4.83 -1.56
CA ASP A 387 -12.06 4.58 -2.65
C ASP A 387 -12.06 3.11 -3.09
N TYR A 388 -12.01 2.17 -2.13
CA TYR A 388 -12.07 0.74 -2.44
C TYR A 388 -13.45 0.30 -2.93
N ASP A 389 -14.55 0.82 -2.39
CA ASP A 389 -15.89 0.55 -2.91
C ASP A 389 -15.99 0.93 -4.39
N ARG A 390 -15.50 2.13 -4.72
CA ARG A 390 -15.49 2.65 -6.07
C ARG A 390 -14.69 1.78 -7.04
N THR A 391 -13.64 1.09 -6.58
CA THR A 391 -12.88 0.19 -7.46
C THR A 391 -13.71 -1.00 -7.97
N LEU A 392 -14.72 -1.46 -7.23
CA LEU A 392 -15.65 -2.49 -7.72
C LEU A 392 -16.54 -1.93 -8.83
N LEU A 393 -17.02 -0.70 -8.69
CA LEU A 393 -17.78 -0.02 -9.74
C LEU A 393 -16.93 0.20 -11.00
N LEU A 394 -15.68 0.64 -10.85
CA LEU A 394 -14.74 0.78 -11.97
C LEU A 394 -14.46 -0.57 -12.65
N THR A 395 -14.39 -1.66 -11.87
CA THR A 395 -14.24 -3.01 -12.41
C THR A 395 -15.46 -3.38 -13.27
N ALA A 396 -16.67 -3.13 -12.77
CA ALA A 396 -17.89 -3.40 -13.50
C ALA A 396 -17.97 -2.61 -14.81
N ASP A 397 -17.63 -1.32 -14.77
CA ASP A 397 -17.60 -0.43 -15.93
C ASP A 397 -16.58 -0.88 -16.98
N LEU A 398 -15.34 -1.21 -16.56
CA LEU A 398 -14.30 -1.75 -17.42
C LEU A 398 -14.77 -3.02 -18.14
N ILE A 399 -15.31 -3.99 -17.40
CA ILE A 399 -15.71 -5.28 -17.95
C ILE A 399 -16.89 -5.11 -18.93
N ARG A 400 -17.89 -4.29 -18.59
CA ARG A 400 -19.04 -4.02 -19.46
C ARG A 400 -18.65 -3.32 -20.76
N LYS A 401 -17.68 -2.40 -20.71
CA LYS A 401 -17.24 -1.64 -21.90
C LYS A 401 -16.30 -2.43 -22.80
N HIS A 402 -15.43 -3.26 -22.23
CA HIS A 402 -14.29 -3.83 -22.95
C HIS A 402 -14.26 -5.36 -22.98
N THR A 403 -15.32 -6.05 -22.56
CA THR A 403 -15.42 -7.51 -22.67
C THR A 403 -16.81 -7.94 -23.15
N ASP A 404 -17.01 -9.23 -23.38
CA ASP A 404 -18.33 -9.83 -23.64
C ASP A 404 -18.87 -10.62 -22.42
N LEU A 405 -18.25 -10.45 -21.23
CA LEU A 405 -18.65 -11.14 -20.01
C LEU A 405 -19.87 -10.48 -19.37
N GLU A 406 -20.80 -11.29 -18.87
CA GLU A 406 -21.94 -10.81 -18.10
C GLU A 406 -21.49 -10.37 -16.69
N VAL A 407 -21.85 -9.13 -16.31
CA VAL A 407 -21.52 -8.56 -15.00
C VAL A 407 -22.78 -8.34 -14.18
N VAL A 408 -22.87 -9.08 -13.07
CA VAL A 408 -23.90 -8.89 -12.04
C VAL A 408 -23.29 -8.08 -10.90
N MET A 409 -23.87 -6.90 -10.66
CA MET A 409 -23.40 -5.97 -9.64
C MET A 409 -24.42 -5.91 -8.51
N ASN A 410 -23.98 -6.16 -7.29
CA ASN A 410 -24.66 -5.74 -6.08
C ASN A 410 -23.98 -4.47 -5.55
N ASN A 411 -24.75 -3.41 -5.35
CA ASN A 411 -24.24 -2.13 -4.84
C ASN A 411 -25.05 -1.69 -3.60
N GLU A 412 -25.27 -2.63 -2.69
CA GLU A 412 -26.02 -2.47 -1.47
C GLU A 412 -25.21 -3.01 -0.28
N GLN A 413 -25.59 -2.65 0.94
CA GLN A 413 -24.87 -3.12 2.13
C GLN A 413 -25.04 -4.62 2.38
N SER A 414 -26.16 -5.22 1.97
CA SER A 414 -26.39 -6.66 2.04
C SER A 414 -25.55 -7.38 0.98
N LEU A 415 -25.02 -8.55 1.31
CA LEU A 415 -24.31 -9.40 0.35
C LEU A 415 -25.27 -10.11 -0.62
N PHE A 416 -24.73 -10.71 -1.66
CA PHE A 416 -25.44 -11.78 -2.38
C PHE A 416 -25.87 -12.91 -1.42
N GLN A 417 -27.06 -13.45 -1.64
CA GLN A 417 -27.67 -14.51 -0.84
C GLN A 417 -27.53 -15.88 -1.51
N GLU A 418 -27.89 -16.93 -0.77
CA GLU A 418 -27.75 -18.33 -1.19
C GLU A 418 -28.32 -18.58 -2.59
N GLY A 419 -27.50 -19.13 -3.48
CA GLY A 419 -27.86 -19.48 -4.86
C GLY A 419 -28.12 -18.32 -5.83
N GLU A 420 -27.86 -17.05 -5.45
CA GLU A 420 -28.09 -15.89 -6.33
C GLU A 420 -27.04 -15.75 -7.44
N CYS A 421 -25.90 -16.45 -7.33
CA CYS A 421 -24.77 -16.31 -8.22
C CYS A 421 -24.43 -17.60 -8.99
N PRO A 422 -25.31 -18.07 -9.90
CA PRO A 422 -25.01 -19.24 -10.74
C PRO A 422 -23.90 -18.96 -11.77
N ASP A 423 -23.17 -20.00 -12.18
CA ASP A 423 -22.12 -19.93 -13.19
C ASP A 423 -21.03 -18.88 -12.88
N ALA A 424 -20.67 -18.75 -11.60
CA ALA A 424 -19.72 -17.75 -11.13
C ALA A 424 -18.29 -18.08 -11.59
N ALA A 425 -17.72 -17.22 -12.44
CA ALA A 425 -16.35 -17.33 -12.93
C ALA A 425 -15.39 -16.39 -12.20
N LEU A 426 -15.82 -15.15 -11.97
CA LEU A 426 -15.02 -14.13 -11.29
C LEU A 426 -15.84 -13.48 -10.18
N TYR A 427 -15.22 -13.24 -9.03
CA TYR A 427 -15.88 -12.55 -7.93
C TYR A 427 -14.94 -11.61 -7.17
N CYS A 428 -15.47 -10.43 -6.82
CA CYS A 428 -14.90 -9.64 -5.73
C CYS A 428 -15.97 -8.90 -4.93
N GLY A 429 -15.81 -8.85 -3.61
CA GLY A 429 -16.78 -8.22 -2.73
C GLY A 429 -16.25 -7.88 -1.35
N TRP A 430 -17.09 -7.21 -0.55
CA TRP A 430 -16.86 -6.86 0.86
C TRP A 430 -18.15 -6.32 1.51
N TYR A 431 -18.36 -6.31 2.83
CA TYR A 431 -17.56 -6.76 3.97
C TYR A 431 -18.46 -7.58 4.90
N SER A 432 -18.06 -8.81 5.21
CA SER A 432 -18.71 -9.63 6.25
C SER A 432 -17.71 -10.63 6.81
N LEU A 433 -16.85 -10.13 7.72
CA LEU A 433 -15.73 -10.87 8.31
C LEU A 433 -16.15 -12.24 8.83
N ALA A 434 -15.49 -13.30 8.33
CA ALA A 434 -15.68 -14.68 8.73
C ALA A 434 -17.14 -15.19 8.65
N LYS A 435 -17.94 -14.58 7.78
CA LYS A 435 -19.35 -14.89 7.55
C LYS A 435 -19.58 -15.11 6.07
N TYR A 436 -18.96 -16.17 5.55
CA TYR A 436 -19.20 -16.63 4.19
C TYR A 436 -20.70 -16.89 3.95
N VAL A 437 -21.17 -16.51 2.77
CA VAL A 437 -22.51 -16.83 2.26
C VAL A 437 -22.33 -17.69 1.03
N ASP A 438 -23.02 -18.83 1.00
CA ASP A 438 -22.97 -19.80 -0.11
C ASP A 438 -23.82 -19.32 -1.31
N ALA A 439 -23.46 -18.14 -1.83
CA ALA A 439 -24.20 -17.49 -2.90
C ALA A 439 -23.84 -18.03 -4.29
N PHE A 440 -22.72 -18.74 -4.44
CA PHE A 440 -22.04 -18.93 -5.72
C PHE A 440 -21.97 -20.39 -6.17
N ASP A 441 -22.47 -20.66 -7.38
CA ASP A 441 -22.16 -21.91 -8.08
C ASP A 441 -20.90 -21.70 -8.93
N TRP A 442 -19.74 -22.03 -8.38
CA TRP A 442 -18.45 -21.79 -9.03
C TRP A 442 -18.21 -22.68 -10.24
N VAL A 443 -17.81 -22.08 -11.36
CA VAL A 443 -17.30 -22.84 -12.51
C VAL A 443 -15.86 -23.32 -12.24
N PRO A 444 -15.42 -24.45 -12.84
CA PRO A 444 -14.03 -24.89 -12.75
C PRO A 444 -13.06 -23.80 -13.22
N GLY A 445 -12.06 -23.49 -12.39
CA GLY A 445 -11.08 -22.44 -12.68
C GLY A 445 -11.49 -21.04 -12.21
N ALA A 446 -12.60 -20.90 -11.46
CA ALA A 446 -13.02 -19.60 -10.94
C ALA A 446 -11.94 -18.90 -10.10
N VAL A 447 -11.90 -17.56 -10.19
CA VAL A 447 -10.98 -16.70 -9.43
C VAL A 447 -11.79 -15.70 -8.61
N ALA A 448 -11.64 -15.73 -7.29
CA ALA A 448 -12.51 -14.98 -6.39
C ALA A 448 -11.76 -14.47 -5.17
N PHE A 449 -12.01 -13.23 -4.73
CA PHE A 449 -11.51 -12.76 -3.44
C PHE A 449 -12.45 -11.79 -2.74
N HIS A 450 -12.58 -11.93 -1.41
CA HIS A 450 -13.44 -11.10 -0.57
C HIS A 450 -12.57 -10.23 0.35
N MET A 451 -12.76 -8.92 0.34
CA MET A 451 -11.93 -7.98 1.10
C MET A 451 -12.41 -7.89 2.54
N ALA A 452 -11.92 -8.81 3.38
CA ALA A 452 -12.13 -8.81 4.82
C ALA A 452 -10.89 -9.30 5.59
N SER A 453 -10.82 -9.00 6.88
CA SER A 453 -9.64 -9.24 7.71
C SER A 453 -9.42 -10.71 8.05
N GLY A 454 -8.17 -11.16 8.21
CA GLY A 454 -7.85 -12.55 8.62
C GLY A 454 -8.44 -13.70 7.77
N GLU A 455 -8.98 -13.46 6.58
CA GLU A 455 -9.75 -14.45 5.83
C GLU A 455 -8.92 -15.66 5.35
N ALA A 456 -7.59 -15.51 5.27
CA ALA A 456 -6.67 -16.59 4.91
C ALA A 456 -5.95 -17.20 6.14
N ALA A 457 -6.35 -16.86 7.36
CA ALA A 457 -5.67 -17.34 8.57
C ALA A 457 -5.89 -18.84 8.80
N THR A 458 -7.09 -19.37 8.53
CA THR A 458 -7.50 -20.69 9.04
C THR A 458 -7.95 -21.64 7.92
N LEU A 459 -7.17 -21.70 6.84
CA LEU A 459 -7.51 -22.45 5.61
C LEU A 459 -7.82 -23.93 5.83
N ARG A 460 -7.42 -24.51 6.96
CA ARG A 460 -7.62 -25.93 7.28
C ARG A 460 -8.48 -26.19 8.51
N ASN A 461 -8.89 -25.14 9.24
CA ASN A 461 -9.72 -25.32 10.42
C ASN A 461 -11.16 -25.65 9.99
N PRO A 462 -11.69 -26.86 10.24
CA PRO A 462 -13.01 -27.27 9.78
C PRO A 462 -14.15 -26.37 10.30
N GLU A 463 -13.99 -25.78 11.49
CA GLU A 463 -15.00 -24.90 12.10
C GLU A 463 -15.00 -23.48 11.51
N SER A 464 -13.97 -23.12 10.76
CA SER A 464 -13.82 -21.77 10.22
C SER A 464 -14.77 -21.48 9.06
N GLN A 465 -15.37 -20.29 9.10
CA GLN A 465 -16.29 -19.74 8.10
C GLN A 465 -15.67 -18.56 7.32
N VAL A 466 -14.34 -18.45 7.35
CA VAL A 466 -13.62 -17.45 6.55
C VAL A 466 -13.80 -17.68 5.06
N TRP A 467 -13.93 -16.59 4.31
CA TRP A 467 -14.22 -16.56 2.89
C TRP A 467 -13.19 -17.33 2.07
N CYS A 468 -11.88 -17.13 2.30
CA CYS A 468 -10.87 -17.86 1.53
C CYS A 468 -11.02 -19.38 1.72
N LYS A 469 -11.23 -19.85 2.96
CA LYS A 469 -11.46 -21.27 3.23
C LYS A 469 -12.71 -21.77 2.51
N ARG A 470 -13.84 -21.12 2.73
CA ARG A 470 -15.16 -21.60 2.26
C ARG A 470 -15.25 -21.58 0.73
N MET A 471 -14.75 -20.53 0.08
CA MET A 471 -14.64 -20.48 -1.38
C MET A 471 -13.79 -21.64 -1.96
N LEU A 472 -12.70 -22.03 -1.29
CA LEU A 472 -11.89 -23.18 -1.70
C LEU A 472 -12.61 -24.52 -1.47
N GLU A 473 -13.51 -24.61 -0.48
CA GLU A 473 -14.37 -25.79 -0.26
C GLU A 473 -15.41 -25.92 -1.37
N ASP A 474 -15.97 -24.80 -1.79
CA ASP A 474 -17.10 -24.75 -2.73
C ASP A 474 -16.65 -24.78 -4.20
N GLY A 475 -15.36 -24.57 -4.48
CA GLY A 475 -14.76 -24.93 -5.78
C GLY A 475 -13.95 -23.85 -6.49
N VAL A 476 -13.67 -22.72 -5.84
CA VAL A 476 -12.79 -21.68 -6.38
C VAL A 476 -11.38 -22.23 -6.59
N ALA A 477 -10.80 -21.96 -7.76
CA ALA A 477 -9.44 -22.38 -8.09
C ALA A 477 -8.37 -21.41 -7.59
N ALA A 478 -8.71 -20.12 -7.41
CA ALA A 478 -7.78 -19.14 -6.86
C ALA A 478 -8.47 -18.09 -6.00
N THR A 479 -7.87 -17.78 -4.85
CA THR A 479 -8.29 -16.70 -3.95
C THR A 479 -7.09 -16.00 -3.33
N LEU A 480 -7.31 -14.85 -2.71
CA LEU A 480 -6.29 -14.14 -1.95
C LEU A 480 -6.91 -13.54 -0.70
N GLY A 481 -6.09 -13.37 0.33
CA GLY A 481 -6.54 -12.81 1.58
C GLY A 481 -5.43 -12.65 2.59
N PRO A 482 -5.71 -11.95 3.69
CA PRO A 482 -4.74 -11.70 4.75
C PRO A 482 -4.73 -12.83 5.78
N ALA A 483 -3.55 -13.22 6.26
CA ALA A 483 -3.37 -14.18 7.33
C ALA A 483 -3.50 -13.56 8.74
N TYR A 484 -3.54 -12.23 8.83
CA TYR A 484 -3.75 -11.42 10.04
C TYR A 484 -4.62 -10.20 9.71
N GLU A 485 -4.77 -9.24 10.62
CA GLU A 485 -5.51 -8.00 10.36
C GLU A 485 -4.80 -7.14 9.29
N PRO A 486 -5.45 -6.80 8.17
CA PRO A 486 -4.94 -5.86 7.18
C PRO A 486 -5.52 -4.44 7.38
N TYR A 487 -5.04 -3.52 6.55
CA TYR A 487 -5.65 -2.25 6.19
C TYR A 487 -6.20 -2.49 4.80
N ILE A 488 -7.34 -1.89 4.46
CA ILE A 488 -7.97 -2.08 3.15
C ILE A 488 -6.98 -1.82 2.00
N MET A 489 -6.08 -0.85 2.19
CA MET A 489 -5.02 -0.48 1.25
C MET A 489 -4.05 -1.60 0.86
N ALA A 490 -4.03 -2.72 1.58
CA ALA A 490 -3.18 -3.86 1.27
C ALA A 490 -3.78 -4.83 0.26
N PHE A 491 -5.08 -4.79 0.03
CA PHE A 491 -5.69 -5.60 -1.02
C PHE A 491 -5.25 -5.08 -2.39
N PRO A 492 -5.01 -5.98 -3.36
CA PRO A 492 -4.99 -5.59 -4.76
C PRO A 492 -6.31 -4.89 -5.11
N ARG A 493 -6.24 -3.79 -5.87
CA ARG A 493 -7.44 -3.13 -6.37
C ARG A 493 -8.13 -4.05 -7.40
N PRO A 494 -9.42 -4.38 -7.26
CA PRO A 494 -10.14 -5.25 -8.20
C PRO A 494 -10.05 -4.80 -9.66
N ASN A 495 -10.15 -3.50 -9.93
CA ASN A 495 -10.09 -2.98 -11.29
C ASN A 495 -8.69 -3.13 -11.91
N GLU A 496 -7.63 -3.13 -11.09
CA GLU A 496 -6.28 -3.43 -11.56
C GLU A 496 -6.09 -4.94 -11.74
N PHE A 497 -6.48 -5.76 -10.75
CA PHE A 497 -6.29 -7.21 -10.77
C PHE A 497 -7.04 -7.89 -11.94
N PHE A 498 -8.33 -7.58 -12.12
CA PHE A 498 -9.12 -8.19 -13.18
C PHE A 498 -8.74 -7.66 -14.57
N ALA A 499 -8.31 -6.40 -14.71
CA ALA A 499 -7.76 -5.92 -15.99
C ALA A 499 -6.55 -6.74 -16.42
N LEU A 500 -5.63 -7.03 -15.49
CA LEU A 500 -4.46 -7.88 -15.75
C LEU A 500 -4.88 -9.31 -16.11
N LEU A 501 -5.76 -9.94 -15.33
CA LEU A 501 -6.21 -11.31 -15.55
C LEU A 501 -6.92 -11.46 -16.90
N LEU A 502 -7.87 -10.57 -17.21
CA LEU A 502 -8.68 -10.60 -18.44
C LEU A 502 -7.87 -10.28 -19.69
N SER A 503 -6.72 -9.60 -19.56
CA SER A 503 -5.80 -9.34 -20.68
C SER A 503 -5.15 -10.61 -21.22
N GLY A 504 -5.10 -11.69 -20.42
CA GLY A 504 -4.44 -12.94 -20.79
C GLY A 504 -2.92 -12.87 -20.91
N LYS A 505 -2.29 -11.74 -20.58
CA LYS A 505 -0.84 -11.52 -20.74
C LYS A 505 0.02 -12.05 -19.58
N TYR A 506 -0.62 -12.28 -18.43
CA TYR A 506 0.05 -12.54 -17.16
C TYR A 506 -0.50 -13.81 -16.53
N THR A 507 0.33 -14.54 -15.81
CA THR A 507 -0.14 -15.62 -14.93
C THR A 507 -0.78 -15.06 -13.66
N LEU A 508 -1.46 -15.90 -12.88
CA LEU A 508 -2.10 -15.50 -11.62
C LEU A 508 -1.11 -14.85 -10.64
N ALA A 509 0.09 -15.42 -10.49
CA ALA A 509 1.11 -14.84 -9.63
C ALA A 509 1.59 -13.48 -10.15
N GLU A 510 1.77 -13.32 -11.46
CA GLU A 510 2.15 -12.05 -12.07
C GLU A 510 1.04 -11.00 -11.91
N CYS A 511 -0.22 -11.38 -12.10
CA CYS A 511 -1.38 -10.50 -11.86
C CYS A 511 -1.36 -9.99 -10.42
N TYR A 512 -1.24 -10.90 -9.44
CA TYR A 512 -1.19 -10.55 -8.03
C TYR A 512 -0.01 -9.62 -7.72
N PHE A 513 1.22 -9.98 -8.05
CA PHE A 513 2.39 -9.16 -7.71
C PHE A 513 2.48 -7.85 -8.50
N ARG A 514 1.85 -7.75 -9.67
CA ARG A 514 1.84 -6.51 -10.44
C ARG A 514 0.91 -5.45 -9.86
N CYS A 515 -0.15 -5.83 -9.14
CA CYS A 515 -1.09 -4.88 -8.52
C CYS A 515 -1.12 -4.90 -6.97
N ASN A 516 -0.59 -5.95 -6.33
CA ASN A 516 -0.43 -6.00 -4.87
C ASN A 516 0.51 -4.87 -4.42
N PRO A 517 0.10 -4.00 -3.46
CA PRO A 517 0.89 -2.83 -3.11
C PRO A 517 2.04 -3.13 -2.15
N TYR A 518 1.90 -4.16 -1.29
CA TYR A 518 2.78 -4.35 -0.15
C TYR A 518 3.19 -5.81 0.09
N ASN A 519 4.43 -6.00 0.52
CA ASN A 519 5.00 -7.26 1.04
C ASN A 519 5.45 -7.08 2.49
N SER A 520 5.89 -8.16 3.13
CA SER A 520 6.19 -8.23 4.57
C SER A 520 5.12 -7.49 5.33
N TRP A 521 3.89 -7.96 5.10
CA TRP A 521 2.90 -7.98 6.15
C TRP A 521 1.93 -9.15 5.91
N THR A 522 0.61 -8.99 5.76
CA THR A 522 -0.35 -10.07 6.02
C THR A 522 -0.91 -10.79 4.80
N MET A 523 -0.80 -10.24 3.59
CA MET A 523 -1.47 -10.80 2.40
C MET A 523 -0.80 -12.08 1.88
N LEU A 524 -1.60 -12.99 1.34
CA LEU A 524 -1.13 -14.15 0.57
C LEU A 524 -2.06 -14.47 -0.60
N LEU A 525 -1.52 -15.16 -1.61
CA LEU A 525 -2.23 -15.67 -2.78
C LEU A 525 -2.35 -17.20 -2.67
N VAL A 526 -3.56 -17.74 -2.79
CA VAL A 526 -3.82 -19.18 -2.90
C VAL A 526 -4.25 -19.50 -4.33
N GLY A 527 -3.55 -20.41 -4.99
CA GLY A 527 -3.82 -20.80 -6.35
C GLY A 527 -2.56 -21.23 -7.09
N ASP A 528 -2.75 -21.80 -8.27
CA ASP A 528 -1.64 -22.16 -9.15
C ASP A 528 -0.97 -20.91 -9.72
N PRO A 529 0.31 -20.62 -9.41
CA PRO A 529 0.98 -19.39 -9.86
C PRO A 529 1.10 -19.27 -11.38
N LEU A 530 1.09 -20.40 -12.10
CA LEU A 530 1.18 -20.44 -13.55
C LEU A 530 -0.19 -20.34 -14.22
N TYR A 531 -1.28 -20.23 -13.43
CA TYR A 531 -2.63 -20.18 -13.97
C TYR A 531 -2.83 -18.97 -14.87
N SER A 532 -3.18 -19.17 -16.14
CA SER A 532 -3.50 -18.07 -17.07
C SER A 532 -4.78 -18.38 -17.87
N PRO A 533 -5.98 -18.16 -17.27
CA PRO A 533 -7.26 -18.60 -17.84
C PRO A 533 -7.63 -17.94 -19.15
N PHE A 534 -7.09 -16.76 -19.44
CA PHE A 534 -7.43 -15.97 -20.62
C PHE A 534 -6.28 -15.90 -21.63
N ARG A 535 -5.22 -16.72 -21.48
CA ARG A 535 -4.07 -16.71 -22.41
C ARG A 535 -4.46 -17.00 -23.85
N ALA A 536 -5.22 -18.08 -24.06
CA ALA A 536 -5.60 -18.54 -25.39
C ALA A 536 -6.70 -17.66 -26.03
N ALA A 537 -7.54 -17.06 -25.19
CA ALA A 537 -8.64 -16.20 -25.60
C ALA A 537 -8.77 -15.04 -24.59
N PRO A 538 -7.99 -13.95 -24.78
CA PRO A 538 -8.11 -12.76 -23.95
C PRO A 538 -9.55 -12.24 -23.96
N ALA A 539 -10.11 -12.01 -22.77
CA ALA A 539 -11.47 -11.49 -22.64
C ALA A 539 -11.51 -9.96 -22.76
N LEU A 540 -10.41 -9.28 -22.41
CA LEU A 540 -10.29 -7.82 -22.48
C LEU A 540 -9.91 -7.35 -23.88
N LYS A 541 -10.78 -6.57 -24.49
CA LYS A 541 -10.53 -5.83 -25.74
C LYS A 541 -9.61 -4.65 -25.41
N MET A 542 -8.45 -4.61 -26.05
CA MET A 542 -7.42 -3.60 -25.76
C MET A 542 -7.72 -2.21 -26.36
N ASP A 543 -8.66 -2.14 -27.29
CA ASP A 543 -9.07 -0.89 -27.95
C ASP A 543 -9.94 -0.03 -27.04
N GLY A 544 -9.69 1.28 -27.04
CA GLY A 544 -10.44 2.24 -26.23
C GLY A 544 -10.13 2.22 -24.73
N LEU A 545 -9.17 1.41 -24.27
CA LEU A 545 -8.71 1.44 -22.88
C LEU A 545 -8.01 2.77 -22.56
N ASP A 546 -8.26 3.31 -21.37
CA ASP A 546 -7.58 4.51 -20.90
C ASP A 546 -6.06 4.30 -20.71
N ALA A 547 -5.32 5.41 -20.64
CA ALA A 547 -3.87 5.38 -20.52
C ALA A 547 -3.38 4.72 -19.22
N ALA A 548 -4.16 4.80 -18.13
CA ALA A 548 -3.79 4.21 -16.84
C ALA A 548 -3.85 2.68 -16.89
N THR A 549 -4.92 2.14 -17.48
CA THR A 549 -5.16 0.71 -17.72
C THR A 549 -4.18 0.17 -18.74
N ARG A 550 -3.89 0.93 -19.81
CA ARG A 550 -2.82 0.58 -20.75
C ARG A 550 -1.44 0.55 -20.10
N ARG A 551 -1.10 1.53 -19.26
CA ARG A 551 0.16 1.52 -18.50
C ARG A 551 0.23 0.34 -17.53
N LEU A 552 -0.88 0.00 -16.88
CA LEU A 552 -0.97 -1.18 -16.03
C LEU A 552 -0.67 -2.46 -16.83
N ILE A 553 -1.29 -2.65 -18.01
CA ILE A 553 -1.16 -3.90 -18.78
C ILE A 553 0.14 -3.96 -19.58
N ASP A 554 0.51 -2.90 -20.29
CA ASP A 554 1.64 -2.87 -21.24
C ASP A 554 2.92 -2.28 -20.64
N GLY A 555 2.87 -1.87 -19.38
CA GLY A 555 3.97 -1.18 -18.72
C GLY A 555 4.23 0.20 -19.33
N PRO A 556 5.49 0.69 -19.28
CA PRO A 556 5.86 2.01 -19.77
C PRO A 556 5.55 2.25 -21.27
N ALA A 557 5.52 1.19 -22.08
CA ALA A 557 5.16 1.27 -23.49
C ALA A 557 3.70 1.70 -23.71
N GLY A 558 2.80 1.35 -22.78
CA GLY A 558 1.37 1.67 -22.86
C GLY A 558 1.04 3.16 -22.81
N LEU A 559 1.97 4.00 -22.32
CA LEU A 559 1.83 5.46 -22.30
C LEU A 559 1.92 6.08 -23.71
N LEU A 560 2.56 5.40 -24.65
CA LEU A 560 2.79 5.91 -26.01
C LEU A 560 1.71 5.44 -27.01
N SER A 561 0.93 4.42 -26.65
CA SER A 561 -0.15 3.89 -27.51
C SER A 561 -1.49 4.60 -27.33
N GLY A 562 -1.63 5.45 -26.30
CA GLY A 562 -2.87 6.14 -25.95
C GLY A 562 -2.90 7.60 -26.37
N SER A 563 -2.68 7.91 -27.66
CA SER A 563 -3.06 9.22 -28.23
C SER A 563 -2.94 9.21 -29.75
N ALA A 564 -4.05 8.96 -30.45
CA ALA A 564 -4.25 9.45 -31.81
C ALA A 564 -5.52 10.31 -31.94
N ASP A 565 -6.48 10.22 -31.00
CA ASP A 565 -7.81 10.81 -31.19
C ASP A 565 -8.22 11.89 -30.18
N ASP A 566 -7.34 12.35 -29.29
CA ASP A 566 -7.69 13.37 -28.27
C ASP A 566 -7.06 14.74 -28.55
N ASN A 567 -7.07 15.17 -29.82
CA ASN A 567 -6.65 16.50 -30.22
C ASN A 567 -7.72 17.21 -31.07
N THR A 568 -8.86 17.49 -30.42
CA THR A 568 -9.85 18.50 -30.80
C THR A 568 -10.33 19.09 -29.48
N SER A 569 -10.16 20.35 -29.09
CA SER A 569 -10.08 21.60 -29.82
C SER A 569 -9.42 22.64 -28.90
N VAL A 570 -8.24 23.14 -29.28
CA VAL A 570 -7.79 24.45 -28.80
C VAL A 570 -8.27 25.42 -29.87
N ASP A 571 -9.42 26.04 -29.60
CA ASP A 571 -9.90 27.15 -30.42
C ASP A 571 -8.88 28.29 -30.34
N ASP A 572 -8.31 28.60 -31.50
CA ASP A 572 -7.62 29.84 -31.81
C ASP A 572 -8.56 31.02 -31.55
N ALA A 573 -8.28 31.78 -30.51
CA ALA A 573 -8.79 33.14 -30.35
C ALA A 573 -7.61 34.10 -30.20
N SER A 574 -6.94 34.36 -31.32
CA SER A 574 -6.10 35.54 -31.48
C SER A 574 -6.90 36.64 -32.19
N THR A 575 -6.71 37.87 -31.68
CA THR A 575 -6.93 39.18 -32.30
C THR A 575 -8.35 39.65 -32.55
N GLU A 576 -8.82 40.60 -31.72
CA GLU A 576 -8.93 42.01 -32.12
C GLU A 576 -9.33 42.86 -30.90
N ASP A 577 -8.41 43.71 -30.45
CA ASP A 577 -8.77 44.93 -29.73
C ASP A 577 -7.73 46.00 -30.08
N GLN A 578 -8.13 46.95 -30.92
CA GLN A 578 -7.44 48.22 -31.13
C GLN A 578 -8.45 49.35 -30.82
N PRO A 579 -8.05 50.34 -30.01
CA PRO A 579 -8.92 51.45 -29.63
C PRO A 579 -8.77 52.62 -30.62
N THR A 580 -9.84 53.37 -30.88
CA THR A 580 -9.88 54.86 -30.92
C THR A 580 -11.23 55.40 -31.40
N GLU A 581 -11.61 56.53 -30.76
CA GLU A 581 -12.72 57.48 -30.98
C GLU A 581 -14.13 57.14 -30.48
#